data_AF-A0A949E7I0-F1
#
_entry.id   AF-A0A949E7I0-F1
#
_cell.length_a   1.000
_cell.length_b   1.000
_cell.length_c   1.000
_cell.angle_alpha   90.00
_cell.angle_beta   90.00
_cell.angle_gamma   90.00
#
_symmetry.space_group_name_H-M   'P 1'
#
loop_
_entity.id
_entity.type
_entity.pdbx_description
1 polymer ?
#
loop_
_entity_poly.entity_id
_entity_poly.type
_entity_poly.pdbx_seq_one_letter_code
_entity_poly.pdbx_strand_id
1 'polypeptide(L)'
;MTVPSRTAQFAKVHKSLKKHFKPAPFHAGRTVIEHLLFACCLEDTRHDAAEEAFAALVHTFFDWNEVRVTSISELSEVMASLPDPRAAANRVKRVLHAVFEATFNFDLEEYRKKNLGPTVAWLKKLDGTTRFTVAYVVQAALGGHAIPVDGSTMAALRVLDLVTEKDVAAKTVPGLERAVAKSKGVEFGSLLHELGAVYSANPYSSTVREILLKINPECEDRLPKRRAKRAQRKPQEPPRTKREGVEAKASTTGTPAETKRKSGAEKKSTVPDTSQTEQARKSREKKSATSSKPVSRKKSSSRTVASKKCSSSEGLSKRKPR
;
A
#
# COMPACT_ATOMS: atom_id res chain seq x y z
N MET A 1 -13.97 -27.54 24.56
CA MET A 1 -15.12 -26.85 23.93
C MET A 1 -14.98 -26.95 22.41
N THR A 2 -16.08 -26.95 21.65
CA THR A 2 -16.03 -26.94 20.17
C THR A 2 -15.62 -25.56 19.66
N VAL A 3 -14.59 -25.51 18.82
CA VAL A 3 -14.13 -24.24 18.21
C VAL A 3 -15.22 -23.70 17.27
N PRO A 4 -15.70 -22.46 17.45
CA PRO A 4 -16.73 -21.89 16.58
C PRO A 4 -16.20 -21.71 15.15
N SER A 5 -17.07 -21.94 14.15
CA SER A 5 -16.68 -21.83 12.74
C SER A 5 -16.22 -20.40 12.38
N ARG A 6 -15.34 -20.28 11.38
CA ARG A 6 -14.88 -18.97 10.86
C ARG A 6 -16.04 -18.01 10.58
N THR A 7 -17.13 -18.51 10.00
CA THR A 7 -18.36 -17.75 9.74
C THR A 7 -19.00 -17.21 11.03
N ALA A 8 -19.09 -18.04 12.08
CA ALA A 8 -19.61 -17.60 13.38
C ALA A 8 -18.67 -16.59 14.08
N GLN A 9 -17.35 -16.79 14.00
CA GLN A 9 -16.35 -15.87 14.53
C GLN A 9 -16.45 -14.49 13.85
N PHE A 10 -16.40 -14.41 12.52
CA PHE A 10 -16.49 -13.14 11.80
C PHE A 10 -17.89 -12.50 11.90
N ALA A 11 -18.96 -13.28 12.07
CA ALA A 11 -20.27 -12.75 12.42
C ALA A 11 -20.30 -12.11 13.83
N LYS A 12 -19.59 -12.68 14.83
CA LYS A 12 -19.44 -12.09 16.17
C LYS A 12 -18.59 -10.81 16.13
N VAL A 13 -17.52 -10.78 15.35
CA VAL A 13 -16.75 -9.56 15.04
C VAL A 13 -17.71 -8.49 14.50
N HIS A 14 -18.41 -8.78 13.41
CA HIS A 14 -19.32 -7.83 12.74
C HIS A 14 -20.41 -7.28 13.69
N LYS A 15 -21.08 -8.17 14.44
CA LYS A 15 -22.12 -7.80 15.42
C LYS A 15 -21.59 -6.93 16.57
N SER A 16 -20.29 -7.03 16.87
CA SER A 16 -19.64 -6.21 17.89
C SER A 16 -19.25 -4.84 17.33
N LEU A 17 -18.60 -4.80 16.16
CA LEU A 17 -18.13 -3.55 15.56
C LEU A 17 -19.27 -2.60 15.16
N LYS A 18 -20.40 -3.11 14.66
CA LYS A 18 -21.63 -2.32 14.40
C LYS A 18 -22.22 -1.60 15.63
N LYS A 19 -21.74 -1.87 16.85
CA LYS A 19 -22.15 -1.17 18.09
C LYS A 19 -21.20 -0.04 18.52
N HIS A 20 -20.03 0.06 17.90
CA HIS A 20 -18.96 0.97 18.31
C HIS A 20 -18.48 1.88 17.18
N PHE A 21 -18.55 1.42 15.93
CA PHE A 21 -18.15 2.16 14.74
C PHE A 21 -19.34 2.32 13.79
N LYS A 22 -19.35 3.43 13.04
CA LYS A 22 -20.23 3.63 11.87
C LYS A 22 -19.50 3.12 10.62
N PRO A 23 -20.17 2.51 9.65
CA PRO A 23 -19.57 2.26 8.35
C PRO A 23 -19.19 3.58 7.68
N ALA A 24 -18.05 3.60 7.00
CA ALA A 24 -17.56 4.75 6.26
C ALA A 24 -18.49 5.13 5.09
N PRO A 25 -18.57 6.42 4.72
CA PRO A 25 -19.30 6.85 3.54
C PRO A 25 -18.74 6.23 2.25
N PHE A 26 -19.60 5.84 1.33
CA PHE A 26 -19.17 5.34 0.01
C PHE A 26 -19.12 6.48 -1.01
N HIS A 27 -17.91 6.88 -1.39
CA HIS A 27 -17.65 7.96 -2.35
C HIS A 27 -17.78 7.46 -3.80
N ALA A 28 -19.02 7.26 -4.25
CA ALA A 28 -19.36 6.72 -5.57
C ALA A 28 -18.84 7.53 -6.77
N GLY A 29 -18.47 8.80 -6.57
CA GLY A 29 -17.94 9.69 -7.61
C GLY A 29 -16.45 9.52 -7.91
N ARG A 30 -15.69 8.76 -7.10
CA ARG A 30 -14.25 8.55 -7.34
C ARG A 30 -14.01 7.65 -8.55
N THR A 31 -13.06 8.04 -9.38
CA THR A 31 -12.48 7.21 -10.44
C THR A 31 -11.70 6.02 -9.88
N VAL A 32 -11.38 5.04 -10.72
CA VAL A 32 -10.56 3.86 -10.33
C VAL A 32 -9.17 4.29 -9.81
N ILE A 33 -8.56 5.33 -10.39
CA ILE A 33 -7.27 5.85 -9.90
C ILE A 33 -7.44 6.56 -8.55
N GLU A 34 -8.46 7.39 -8.37
CA GLU A 34 -8.72 8.07 -7.09
C GLU A 34 -9.03 7.08 -5.97
N HIS A 35 -9.77 6.01 -6.23
CA HIS A 35 -9.96 4.93 -5.27
C HIS A 35 -8.63 4.23 -4.89
N LEU A 36 -7.67 4.13 -5.82
CA LEU A 36 -6.36 3.52 -5.56
C LEU A 36 -5.46 4.45 -4.73
N LEU A 37 -5.42 5.73 -5.07
CA LEU A 37 -4.64 6.75 -4.35
C LEU A 37 -5.23 7.02 -2.95
N PHE A 38 -6.56 7.12 -2.83
CA PHE A 38 -7.24 7.21 -1.55
C PHE A 38 -6.91 6.02 -0.65
N ALA A 39 -6.84 4.80 -1.20
CA ALA A 39 -6.43 3.63 -0.43
C ALA A 39 -4.98 3.73 0.07
N CYS A 40 -4.08 4.39 -0.66
CA CYS A 40 -2.70 4.66 -0.21
C CYS A 40 -2.64 5.64 0.98
N CYS A 41 -3.59 6.58 1.10
CA CYS A 41 -3.76 7.44 2.27
C CYS A 41 -4.43 6.67 3.43
N LEU A 42 -5.44 5.85 3.12
CA LEU A 42 -6.26 5.11 4.08
C LEU A 42 -5.51 3.98 4.80
N GLU A 43 -4.58 3.28 4.16
CA GLU A 43 -3.89 2.11 4.76
C GLU A 43 -3.22 2.45 6.11
N ASP A 44 -3.65 1.76 7.17
CA ASP A 44 -3.29 1.95 8.58
C ASP A 44 -3.71 3.29 9.24
N THR A 45 -4.69 4.00 8.65
CA THR A 45 -5.20 5.32 9.10
C THR A 45 -6.72 5.32 9.32
N ARG A 46 -7.25 6.22 10.17
CA ARG A 46 -8.70 6.41 10.34
C ARG A 46 -9.31 7.10 9.12
N HIS A 47 -10.55 6.77 8.76
CA HIS A 47 -11.17 7.26 7.52
C HIS A 47 -11.23 8.79 7.43
N ASP A 48 -11.53 9.47 8.54
CA ASP A 48 -11.65 10.95 8.60
C ASP A 48 -10.35 11.65 8.15
N ALA A 49 -9.19 11.18 8.63
CA ALA A 49 -7.88 11.76 8.31
C ALA A 49 -7.42 11.36 6.89
N ALA A 50 -7.83 10.20 6.38
CA ALA A 50 -7.58 9.79 5.01
C ALA A 50 -8.38 10.63 3.99
N GLU A 51 -9.62 11.01 4.32
CA GLU A 51 -10.42 11.97 3.54
C GLU A 51 -9.77 13.37 3.55
N GLU A 52 -9.35 13.87 4.71
CA GLU A 52 -8.63 15.15 4.85
C GLU A 52 -7.35 15.18 4.01
N ALA A 53 -6.48 14.18 4.15
CA ALA A 53 -5.22 14.09 3.40
C ALA A 53 -5.44 13.95 1.88
N PHE A 54 -6.46 13.20 1.45
CA PHE A 54 -6.78 13.04 0.03
C PHE A 54 -7.38 14.32 -0.56
N ALA A 55 -8.25 15.02 0.18
CA ALA A 55 -8.76 16.33 -0.21
C ALA A 55 -7.63 17.37 -0.29
N ALA A 56 -6.66 17.32 0.63
CA ALA A 56 -5.48 18.18 0.61
C ALA A 56 -4.61 17.94 -0.65
N LEU A 57 -4.39 16.68 -1.07
CA LEU A 57 -3.71 16.37 -2.34
C LEU A 57 -4.45 16.98 -3.55
N VAL A 58 -5.77 16.77 -3.62
CA VAL A 58 -6.62 17.26 -4.74
C VAL A 58 -6.72 18.79 -4.77
N HIS A 59 -6.61 19.48 -3.63
CA HIS A 59 -6.60 20.94 -3.57
C HIS A 59 -5.24 21.59 -3.79
N THR A 60 -4.14 20.88 -3.49
CA THR A 60 -2.78 21.46 -3.54
C THR A 60 -2.15 21.31 -4.93
N PHE A 61 -2.44 20.23 -5.65
CA PHE A 61 -1.82 19.90 -6.94
C PHE A 61 -2.88 19.90 -8.06
N PHE A 62 -2.50 20.41 -9.23
CA PHE A 62 -3.41 20.56 -10.37
C PHE A 62 -3.80 19.23 -11.01
N ASP A 63 -2.86 18.27 -11.07
CA ASP A 63 -3.12 16.93 -11.61
C ASP A 63 -2.24 15.83 -10.98
N TRP A 64 -2.52 14.58 -11.34
CA TRP A 64 -1.76 13.41 -10.88
C TRP A 64 -0.34 13.31 -11.45
N ASN A 65 -0.01 14.05 -12.51
CA ASN A 65 1.36 14.13 -13.03
C ASN A 65 2.23 15.03 -12.14
N GLU A 66 1.66 16.13 -11.63
CA GLU A 66 2.30 16.97 -10.62
C GLU A 66 2.58 16.16 -9.35
N VAL A 67 1.54 15.56 -8.72
CA VAL A 67 1.68 14.69 -7.53
C VAL A 67 2.73 13.59 -7.73
N ARG A 68 2.88 13.06 -8.96
CA ARG A 68 3.90 12.07 -9.30
C ARG A 68 5.32 12.64 -9.21
N VAL A 69 5.56 13.88 -9.65
CA VAL A 69 6.90 14.50 -9.61
C VAL A 69 7.23 15.15 -8.27
N THR A 70 6.24 15.68 -7.53
CA THR A 70 6.33 16.29 -6.18
C THR A 70 7.23 15.50 -5.21
N SER A 71 8.00 16.17 -4.36
CA SER A 71 8.94 15.50 -3.46
C SER A 71 8.22 14.68 -2.37
N ILE A 72 8.89 13.64 -1.84
CA ILE A 72 8.29 12.80 -0.77
C ILE A 72 8.04 13.61 0.51
N SER A 73 8.91 14.58 0.83
CA SER A 73 8.76 15.46 2.01
C SER A 73 7.51 16.33 1.88
N GLU A 74 7.38 17.03 0.76
CA GLU A 74 6.24 17.90 0.41
C GLU A 74 4.91 17.14 0.36
N LEU A 75 4.88 15.94 -0.24
CA LEU A 75 3.72 15.04 -0.15
C LEU A 75 3.42 14.57 1.29
N SER A 76 4.43 14.49 2.16
CA SER A 76 4.25 14.16 3.59
C SER A 76 3.73 15.37 4.38
N GLU A 77 4.07 16.59 3.98
CA GLU A 77 3.61 17.84 4.58
C GLU A 77 2.14 18.12 4.20
N VAL A 78 1.75 17.91 2.94
CA VAL A 78 0.34 17.99 2.49
C VAL A 78 -0.54 16.93 3.16
N MET A 79 0.01 15.76 3.49
CA MET A 79 -0.69 14.66 4.18
C MET A 79 -0.40 14.58 5.69
N ALA A 80 -0.02 15.69 6.34
CA ALA A 80 0.40 15.70 7.74
C ALA A 80 -0.66 15.27 8.77
N SER A 81 -1.94 15.12 8.38
CA SER A 81 -3.01 14.54 9.22
C SER A 81 -2.92 13.03 9.39
N LEU A 82 -2.14 12.32 8.56
CA LEU A 82 -1.97 10.87 8.63
C LEU A 82 -1.01 10.45 9.77
N PRO A 83 -1.16 9.26 10.40
CA PRO A 83 -0.23 8.73 11.40
C PRO A 83 1.20 8.46 10.87
N ASP A 84 1.33 8.12 9.59
CA ASP A 84 2.62 8.05 8.88
C ASP A 84 2.46 8.67 7.46
N PRO A 85 2.57 10.01 7.36
CA PRO A 85 2.46 10.70 6.07
C PRO A 85 3.53 10.27 5.08
N ARG A 86 4.71 9.85 5.58
CA ARG A 86 5.85 9.47 4.75
C ARG A 86 5.66 8.10 4.11
N ALA A 87 5.07 7.13 4.82
CA ALA A 87 4.64 5.87 4.23
C ALA A 87 3.54 6.09 3.18
N ALA A 88 2.54 6.93 3.47
CA ALA A 88 1.50 7.28 2.51
C ALA A 88 2.05 7.95 1.25
N ALA A 89 2.92 8.96 1.39
CA ALA A 89 3.60 9.64 0.28
C ALA A 89 4.42 8.67 -0.59
N ASN A 90 5.12 7.71 0.03
CA ASN A 90 5.83 6.66 -0.70
C ASN A 90 4.86 5.73 -1.47
N ARG A 91 3.73 5.34 -0.89
CA ARG A 91 2.70 4.54 -1.58
C ARG A 91 2.14 5.31 -2.78
N VAL A 92 1.62 6.53 -2.56
CA VAL A 92 1.04 7.41 -3.58
C VAL A 92 2.02 7.63 -4.74
N LYS A 93 3.24 8.10 -4.47
CA LYS A 93 4.22 8.44 -5.52
C LYS A 93 4.70 7.24 -6.34
N ARG A 94 4.84 6.06 -5.71
CA ARG A 94 5.24 4.83 -6.40
C ARG A 94 4.11 4.24 -7.24
N VAL A 95 2.87 4.27 -6.73
CA VAL A 95 1.68 3.88 -7.50
C VAL A 95 1.51 4.79 -8.73
N LEU A 96 1.63 6.11 -8.57
CA LEU A 96 1.53 7.05 -9.70
C LEU A 96 2.62 6.80 -10.76
N HIS A 97 3.86 6.51 -10.35
CA HIS A 97 4.90 6.08 -11.29
C HIS A 97 4.53 4.78 -11.99
N ALA A 98 4.16 3.72 -11.25
CA ALA A 98 3.86 2.42 -11.82
C ALA A 98 2.65 2.44 -12.79
N VAL A 99 1.63 3.26 -12.50
CA VAL A 99 0.48 3.48 -13.39
C VAL A 99 0.92 4.22 -14.66
N PHE A 100 1.71 5.29 -14.53
CA PHE A 100 2.19 6.08 -15.66
C PHE A 100 3.10 5.25 -16.58
N GLU A 101 4.07 4.51 -16.05
CA GLU A 101 4.96 3.63 -16.85
C GLU A 101 4.18 2.49 -17.54
N ALA A 102 3.03 2.08 -17.00
CA ALA A 102 2.21 1.01 -17.57
C ALA A 102 1.16 1.48 -18.60
N THR A 103 0.82 2.77 -18.65
CA THR A 103 -0.33 3.28 -19.42
C THR A 103 -0.10 4.62 -20.14
N PHE A 104 0.96 5.35 -19.79
CA PHE A 104 1.25 6.74 -20.17
C PHE A 104 0.14 7.76 -19.85
N ASN A 105 -0.76 7.42 -18.93
CA ASN A 105 -1.83 8.31 -18.46
C ASN A 105 -2.24 7.93 -17.02
N PHE A 106 -3.40 8.41 -16.55
CA PHE A 106 -3.96 8.09 -15.23
C PHE A 106 -5.44 7.63 -15.27
N ASP A 107 -6.05 7.51 -16.45
CA ASP A 107 -7.41 7.00 -16.59
C ASP A 107 -7.41 5.46 -16.49
N LEU A 108 -8.04 4.96 -15.42
CA LEU A 108 -8.22 3.53 -15.17
C LEU A 108 -9.70 3.09 -15.26
N GLU A 109 -10.62 3.93 -15.75
CA GLU A 109 -12.05 3.63 -15.84
C GLU A 109 -12.38 2.45 -16.77
N GLU A 110 -11.56 2.24 -17.80
CA GLU A 110 -11.68 1.04 -18.65
C GLU A 110 -11.54 -0.27 -17.86
N TYR A 111 -10.82 -0.28 -16.74
CA TYR A 111 -10.66 -1.48 -15.91
C TYR A 111 -11.94 -1.89 -15.18
N ARG A 112 -12.94 -1.01 -15.00
CA ARG A 112 -14.27 -1.42 -14.50
C ARG A 112 -15.01 -2.35 -15.46
N LYS A 113 -14.66 -2.31 -16.75
CA LYS A 113 -15.27 -3.12 -17.83
C LYS A 113 -14.42 -4.35 -18.18
N LYS A 114 -13.17 -4.42 -17.72
CA LYS A 114 -12.26 -5.55 -17.94
C LYS A 114 -12.52 -6.71 -16.98
N ASN A 115 -12.08 -7.91 -17.36
CA ASN A 115 -12.18 -9.08 -16.50
C ASN A 115 -11.44 -8.87 -15.16
N LEU A 116 -12.13 -9.13 -14.05
CA LEU A 116 -11.62 -8.84 -12.70
C LEU A 116 -10.33 -9.58 -12.37
N GLY A 117 -10.22 -10.88 -12.71
CA GLY A 117 -9.04 -11.71 -12.42
C GLY A 117 -7.74 -11.13 -13.00
N PRO A 118 -7.66 -10.90 -14.33
CA PRO A 118 -6.54 -10.21 -14.96
C PRO A 118 -6.27 -8.81 -14.39
N THR A 119 -7.32 -8.03 -14.11
CA THR A 119 -7.18 -6.68 -13.52
C THR A 119 -6.52 -6.73 -12.13
N VAL A 120 -6.93 -7.67 -11.27
CA VAL A 120 -6.29 -7.90 -9.97
C VAL A 120 -4.85 -8.38 -10.10
N ALA A 121 -4.55 -9.22 -11.09
CA ALA A 121 -3.20 -9.70 -11.36
C ALA A 121 -2.28 -8.61 -11.97
N TRP A 122 -2.85 -7.60 -12.62
CA TRP A 122 -2.14 -6.40 -13.08
C TRP A 122 -1.90 -5.41 -11.93
N LEU A 123 -2.94 -5.05 -11.17
CA LEU A 123 -2.83 -4.15 -10.00
C LEU A 123 -1.75 -4.63 -9.02
N LYS A 124 -1.68 -5.93 -8.71
CA LYS A 124 -0.65 -6.54 -7.83
C LYS A 124 0.79 -6.47 -8.35
N LYS A 125 1.02 -6.07 -9.60
CA LYS A 125 2.36 -5.90 -10.19
C LYS A 125 2.82 -4.44 -10.20
N LEU A 126 1.92 -3.49 -9.93
CA LEU A 126 2.25 -2.07 -9.85
C LEU A 126 3.05 -1.82 -8.57
N ASP A 127 4.25 -1.26 -8.70
CA ASP A 127 5.07 -0.89 -7.55
C ASP A 127 4.36 0.14 -6.65
N GLY A 128 4.64 0.10 -5.36
CA GLY A 128 3.92 0.90 -4.34
C GLY A 128 2.53 0.38 -3.96
N THR A 129 1.90 -0.50 -4.75
CA THR A 129 0.63 -1.13 -4.33
C THR A 129 0.85 -2.12 -3.19
N THR A 130 -0.20 -2.33 -2.42
CA THR A 130 -0.23 -3.22 -1.26
C THR A 130 -1.43 -4.14 -1.36
N ARG A 131 -1.47 -5.20 -0.53
CA ARG A 131 -2.66 -6.07 -0.49
C ARG A 131 -3.92 -5.30 -0.10
N PHE A 132 -3.78 -4.33 0.82
CA PHE A 132 -4.87 -3.46 1.24
C PHE A 132 -5.39 -2.62 0.06
N THR A 133 -4.51 -1.87 -0.62
CA THR A 133 -4.93 -0.97 -1.71
C THR A 133 -5.56 -1.71 -2.88
N VAL A 134 -5.01 -2.87 -3.27
CA VAL A 134 -5.64 -3.72 -4.30
C VAL A 134 -7.01 -4.25 -3.82
N ALA A 135 -7.13 -4.74 -2.58
CA ALA A 135 -8.40 -5.23 -2.05
C ALA A 135 -9.46 -4.12 -1.94
N TYR A 136 -9.04 -2.89 -1.60
CA TYR A 136 -9.90 -1.72 -1.53
C TYR A 136 -10.45 -1.34 -2.91
N VAL A 137 -9.59 -1.21 -3.93
CA VAL A 137 -10.03 -0.91 -5.31
C VAL A 137 -10.93 -2.01 -5.88
N VAL A 138 -10.63 -3.28 -5.59
CA VAL A 138 -11.48 -4.42 -5.97
C VAL A 138 -12.89 -4.30 -5.37
N GLN A 139 -12.98 -3.91 -4.10
CA GLN A 139 -14.26 -3.78 -3.38
C GLN A 139 -15.02 -2.52 -3.80
N ALA A 140 -14.36 -1.35 -3.81
CA ALA A 140 -14.98 -0.05 -3.99
C ALA A 140 -15.22 0.33 -5.46
N ALA A 141 -14.26 0.02 -6.35
CA ALA A 141 -14.27 0.52 -7.73
C ALA A 141 -14.65 -0.54 -8.77
N LEU A 142 -14.22 -1.78 -8.58
CA LEU A 142 -14.32 -2.87 -9.58
C LEU A 142 -15.45 -3.88 -9.28
N GLY A 143 -16.27 -3.65 -8.26
CA GLY A 143 -17.43 -4.48 -7.92
C GLY A 143 -17.12 -5.93 -7.53
N GLY A 144 -15.86 -6.25 -7.19
CA GLY A 144 -15.42 -7.56 -6.75
C GLY A 144 -15.80 -7.85 -5.29
N HIS A 145 -15.59 -9.10 -4.86
CA HIS A 145 -15.66 -9.46 -3.44
C HIS A 145 -14.25 -9.66 -2.90
N ALA A 146 -13.74 -8.63 -2.22
CA ALA A 146 -12.52 -8.66 -1.42
C ALA A 146 -12.82 -7.92 -0.11
N ILE A 147 -12.01 -8.15 0.93
CA ILE A 147 -12.07 -7.38 2.17
C ILE A 147 -10.69 -6.75 2.38
N PRO A 148 -10.59 -5.41 2.45
CA PRO A 148 -9.33 -4.72 2.77
C PRO A 148 -8.88 -5.09 4.17
N VAL A 149 -7.59 -5.43 4.30
CA VAL A 149 -6.93 -5.74 5.58
C VAL A 149 -5.50 -5.19 5.50
N ASP A 150 -5.19 -4.26 6.40
CA ASP A 150 -3.90 -3.57 6.55
C ASP A 150 -3.10 -4.11 7.76
N GLY A 151 -1.94 -3.53 8.06
CA GLY A 151 -1.03 -4.03 9.09
C GLY A 151 -1.62 -3.96 10.50
N SER A 152 -2.35 -2.87 10.78
CA SER A 152 -3.03 -2.60 12.04
C SER A 152 -4.25 -3.50 12.24
N THR A 153 -5.04 -3.76 11.19
CA THR A 153 -6.10 -4.77 11.22
C THR A 153 -5.53 -6.17 11.46
N MET A 154 -4.41 -6.54 10.80
CA MET A 154 -3.74 -7.83 11.06
C MET A 154 -3.29 -7.94 12.52
N ALA A 155 -2.79 -6.85 13.13
CA ALA A 155 -2.40 -6.83 14.53
C ALA A 155 -3.60 -7.01 15.48
N ALA A 156 -4.73 -6.34 15.22
CA ALA A 156 -5.97 -6.53 15.98
C ALA A 156 -6.54 -7.96 15.84
N LEU A 157 -6.55 -8.52 14.61
CA LEU A 157 -7.00 -9.88 14.34
C LEU A 157 -6.11 -10.97 14.99
N ARG A 158 -4.81 -10.70 15.12
CA ARG A 158 -3.85 -11.57 15.85
C ARG A 158 -4.17 -11.62 17.35
N VAL A 159 -4.46 -10.46 17.97
CA VAL A 159 -4.87 -10.41 19.39
C VAL A 159 -6.19 -11.17 19.62
N LEU A 160 -7.12 -11.11 18.66
CA LEU A 160 -8.40 -11.84 18.69
C LEU A 160 -8.31 -13.35 18.43
N ASP A 161 -7.13 -13.89 18.13
CA ASP A 161 -6.88 -15.29 17.73
C ASP A 161 -7.54 -15.70 16.40
N LEU A 162 -7.71 -14.74 15.49
CA LEU A 162 -8.27 -14.97 14.16
C LEU A 162 -7.20 -15.13 13.08
N VAL A 163 -5.94 -14.90 13.41
CA VAL A 163 -4.78 -14.85 12.49
C VAL A 163 -3.55 -15.34 13.25
N THR A 164 -2.85 -16.34 12.73
CA THR A 164 -1.60 -16.87 13.31
C THR A 164 -0.36 -16.10 12.81
N GLU A 165 0.80 -16.32 13.42
CA GLU A 165 2.08 -15.74 12.94
C GLU A 165 2.37 -16.02 11.45
N LYS A 166 2.00 -17.21 10.97
CA LYS A 166 2.13 -17.60 9.55
C LYS A 166 1.22 -16.78 8.65
N ASP A 167 0.00 -16.50 9.13
CA ASP A 167 -0.99 -15.69 8.44
C ASP A 167 -0.59 -14.21 8.40
N VAL A 168 0.01 -13.69 9.47
CA VAL A 168 0.63 -12.35 9.52
C VAL A 168 1.77 -12.25 8.50
N ALA A 169 2.70 -13.20 8.50
CA ALA A 169 3.84 -13.22 7.58
C ALA A 169 3.38 -13.30 6.11
N ALA A 170 2.35 -14.10 5.80
CA ALA A 170 1.74 -14.18 4.48
C ALA A 170 0.80 -13.01 4.14
N LYS A 171 0.55 -12.09 5.09
CA LYS A 171 -0.45 -11.02 5.01
C LYS A 171 -1.82 -11.54 4.54
N THR A 172 -2.26 -12.69 5.05
CA THR A 172 -3.51 -13.38 4.71
C THR A 172 -4.44 -13.48 5.92
N VAL A 173 -5.75 -13.43 5.72
CA VAL A 173 -6.72 -13.86 6.74
C VAL A 173 -7.45 -15.11 6.23
N PRO A 174 -7.20 -16.32 6.78
CA PRO A 174 -7.75 -17.55 6.25
C PRO A 174 -9.28 -17.59 6.21
N GLY A 175 -9.84 -17.67 5.00
CA GLY A 175 -11.27 -17.86 4.77
C GLY A 175 -12.14 -16.61 4.98
N LEU A 176 -11.55 -15.42 5.12
CA LEU A 176 -12.27 -14.17 5.41
C LEU A 176 -13.38 -13.87 4.39
N GLU A 177 -13.04 -13.83 3.11
CA GLU A 177 -13.96 -13.53 2.02
C GLU A 177 -14.99 -14.65 1.78
N ARG A 178 -14.74 -15.87 2.28
CA ARG A 178 -15.70 -16.99 2.28
C ARG A 178 -16.68 -16.90 3.46
N ALA A 179 -16.23 -16.38 4.60
CA ALA A 179 -17.03 -16.25 5.83
C ALA A 179 -17.97 -15.05 5.81
N VAL A 180 -17.63 -13.99 5.07
CA VAL A 180 -18.44 -12.76 4.94
C VAL A 180 -19.11 -12.72 3.57
N ALA A 181 -20.44 -12.66 3.55
CA ALA A 181 -21.21 -12.57 2.30
C ALA A 181 -20.97 -11.24 1.55
N LYS A 182 -20.96 -11.26 0.21
CA LYS A 182 -20.66 -10.09 -0.64
C LYS A 182 -21.51 -8.85 -0.30
N SER A 183 -22.80 -9.02 -0.04
CA SER A 183 -23.72 -7.94 0.35
C SER A 183 -23.38 -7.25 1.68
N LYS A 184 -22.47 -7.82 2.48
CA LYS A 184 -21.97 -7.26 3.74
C LYS A 184 -20.48 -6.96 3.69
N GLY A 185 -19.79 -7.20 2.57
CA GLY A 185 -18.33 -7.07 2.44
C GLY A 185 -17.83 -5.63 2.66
N VAL A 186 -18.53 -4.65 2.09
CA VAL A 186 -18.21 -3.21 2.22
C VAL A 186 -18.37 -2.74 3.66
N GLU A 187 -19.55 -2.96 4.24
CA GLU A 187 -19.84 -2.63 5.64
C GLU A 187 -18.82 -3.29 6.59
N PHE A 188 -18.60 -4.59 6.44
CA PHE A 188 -17.69 -5.34 7.29
C PHE A 188 -16.23 -4.87 7.15
N GLY A 189 -15.76 -4.64 5.92
CA GLY A 189 -14.39 -4.22 5.65
C GLY A 189 -14.09 -2.84 6.25
N SER A 190 -15.00 -1.88 6.07
CA SER A 190 -14.89 -0.55 6.68
C SER A 190 -14.86 -0.62 8.21
N LEU A 191 -15.80 -1.33 8.84
CA LEU A 191 -15.87 -1.46 10.30
C LEU A 191 -14.64 -2.18 10.88
N LEU A 192 -14.09 -3.15 10.16
CA LEU A 192 -12.89 -3.90 10.55
C LEU A 192 -11.62 -3.05 10.42
N HIS A 193 -11.51 -2.23 9.38
CA HIS A 193 -10.39 -1.33 9.18
C HIS A 193 -10.37 -0.18 10.22
N GLU A 194 -11.52 0.40 10.59
CA GLU A 194 -11.57 1.41 11.67
C GLU A 194 -11.17 0.81 13.03
N LEU A 195 -11.46 -0.49 13.29
CA LEU A 195 -10.87 -1.20 14.45
C LEU A 195 -9.34 -1.22 14.37
N GLY A 196 -8.77 -1.55 13.20
CA GLY A 196 -7.33 -1.53 12.96
C GLY A 196 -6.73 -0.17 13.22
N ALA A 197 -7.26 0.88 12.59
CA ALA A 197 -6.79 2.25 12.74
C ALA A 197 -6.84 2.76 14.19
N VAL A 198 -7.94 2.52 14.92
CA VAL A 198 -8.07 2.93 16.33
C VAL A 198 -7.17 2.07 17.24
N TYR A 199 -6.98 0.78 16.95
CA TYR A 199 -6.00 -0.07 17.62
C TYR A 199 -4.55 0.42 17.39
N SER A 200 -4.22 0.88 16.18
CA SER A 200 -2.91 1.46 15.84
C SER A 200 -2.66 2.75 16.61
N ALA A 201 -3.63 3.67 16.59
CA ALA A 201 -3.53 4.98 17.23
C ALA A 201 -3.41 4.90 18.76
N ASN A 202 -4.10 3.96 19.42
CA ASN A 202 -3.93 3.70 20.85
C ASN A 202 -4.22 2.24 21.24
N PRO A 203 -3.20 1.35 21.19
CA PRO A 203 -3.36 -0.06 21.55
C PRO A 203 -3.73 -0.31 23.02
N TYR A 204 -3.62 0.72 23.87
CA TYR A 204 -3.88 0.67 25.32
C TYR A 204 -5.21 1.34 25.72
N SER A 205 -6.03 1.76 24.76
CA SER A 205 -7.32 2.42 25.02
C SER A 205 -8.31 1.47 25.71
N SER A 206 -9.04 1.96 26.73
CA SER A 206 -10.12 1.19 27.37
C SER A 206 -11.18 0.75 26.36
N THR A 207 -11.61 1.65 25.47
CA THR A 207 -12.58 1.35 24.42
C THR A 207 -12.10 0.22 23.51
N VAL A 208 -10.81 0.18 23.17
CA VAL A 208 -10.21 -0.88 22.35
C VAL A 208 -10.20 -2.21 23.11
N ARG A 209 -9.77 -2.22 24.38
CA ARG A 209 -9.83 -3.41 25.25
C ARG A 209 -11.26 -3.95 25.38
N GLU A 210 -12.24 -3.07 25.60
CA GLU A 210 -13.66 -3.44 25.69
C GLU A 210 -14.20 -4.07 24.39
N ILE A 211 -13.86 -3.50 23.22
CA ILE A 211 -14.25 -4.06 21.92
C ILE A 211 -13.62 -5.44 21.71
N LEU A 212 -12.33 -5.60 22.00
CA LEU A 212 -11.61 -6.85 21.80
C LEU A 212 -12.13 -7.97 22.72
N LEU A 213 -12.28 -7.71 24.03
CA LEU A 213 -12.82 -8.70 24.99
C LEU A 213 -14.26 -9.11 24.66
N LYS A 214 -15.08 -8.18 24.16
CA LYS A 214 -16.46 -8.44 23.71
C LYS A 214 -16.52 -9.36 22.49
N ILE A 215 -15.52 -9.29 21.61
CA ILE A 215 -15.34 -10.20 20.48
C ILE A 215 -14.76 -11.55 20.96
N ASN A 216 -13.68 -11.55 21.74
CA ASN A 216 -13.07 -12.75 22.30
C ASN A 216 -12.58 -12.51 23.75
N PRO A 217 -13.27 -13.01 24.79
CA PRO A 217 -12.83 -12.88 26.17
C PRO A 217 -11.44 -13.51 26.42
N GLU A 218 -11.10 -14.56 25.67
CA GLU A 218 -9.81 -15.25 25.73
C GLU A 218 -8.66 -14.43 25.08
N CYS A 219 -8.90 -13.17 24.69
CA CYS A 219 -7.86 -12.26 24.21
C CYS A 219 -7.12 -11.52 25.34
N GLU A 220 -7.59 -11.56 26.60
CA GLU A 220 -7.04 -10.78 27.72
C GLU A 220 -5.51 -10.87 27.84
N ASP A 221 -4.97 -12.09 27.84
CA ASP A 221 -3.51 -12.29 27.95
C ASP A 221 -2.70 -11.83 26.74
N ARG A 222 -3.36 -11.70 25.59
CA ARG A 222 -2.80 -11.24 24.31
C ARG A 222 -2.93 -9.73 24.11
N LEU A 223 -3.67 -9.02 24.97
CA LEU A 223 -3.78 -7.56 24.91
C LEU A 223 -2.40 -6.90 25.12
N PRO A 224 -2.16 -5.71 24.52
CA PRO A 224 -0.97 -4.90 24.79
C PRO A 224 -0.83 -4.57 26.28
N LYS A 225 0.01 -5.32 27.00
CA LYS A 225 0.31 -5.09 28.42
C LYS A 225 1.16 -3.81 28.53
N ARG A 226 0.54 -2.70 28.98
CA ARG A 226 1.20 -1.40 29.21
C ARG A 226 2.39 -1.62 30.14
N ARG A 227 3.62 -1.66 29.60
CA ARG A 227 4.84 -1.89 30.38
C ARG A 227 4.85 -0.95 31.58
N ALA A 228 4.83 -1.51 32.79
CA ALA A 228 4.94 -0.74 34.02
C ALA A 228 6.16 0.19 33.92
N LYS A 229 5.94 1.47 34.23
CA LYS A 229 6.87 2.61 34.12
C LYS A 229 8.33 2.15 34.22
N ARG A 230 9.01 2.06 33.06
CA ARG A 230 10.39 1.55 32.85
C ARG A 230 11.17 1.51 34.15
N ALA A 231 11.18 0.34 34.80
CA ALA A 231 11.81 0.16 36.10
C ALA A 231 13.20 0.78 36.05
N GLN A 232 13.49 1.69 36.99
CA GLN A 232 14.66 2.55 36.91
C GLN A 232 15.89 1.66 36.75
N ARG A 233 16.54 1.74 35.59
CA ARG A 233 17.96 1.37 35.49
C ARG A 233 18.68 2.35 36.40
N LYS A 234 18.89 1.95 37.66
CA LYS A 234 19.93 2.55 38.51
C LYS A 234 21.19 2.63 37.62
N PRO A 235 21.86 3.79 37.52
CA PRO A 235 23.14 3.85 36.83
C PRO A 235 24.04 2.77 37.43
N GLN A 236 24.46 1.82 36.60
CA GLN A 236 25.57 0.95 37.00
C GLN A 236 26.80 1.85 36.94
N GLU A 237 27.46 2.05 38.08
CA GLU A 237 28.74 2.75 38.10
C GLU A 237 29.70 2.04 37.12
N PRO A 238 30.50 2.80 36.35
CA PRO A 238 31.55 2.19 35.55
C PRO A 238 32.52 1.46 36.49
N PRO A 239 32.94 0.22 36.16
CA PRO A 239 33.81 -0.55 37.03
C PRO A 239 35.13 0.21 37.24
N ARG A 240 35.44 0.54 38.50
CA ARG A 240 36.73 1.14 38.87
C ARG A 240 37.85 0.17 38.53
N THR A 241 38.56 0.41 37.43
CA THR A 241 39.82 -0.27 37.14
C THR A 241 40.83 0.13 38.20
N LYS A 242 41.19 -0.81 39.08
CA LYS A 242 42.32 -0.63 39.98
C LYS A 242 43.58 -0.36 39.15
N ARG A 243 44.24 0.78 39.39
CA ARG A 243 45.64 1.00 39.03
C ARG A 243 46.45 0.94 40.32
N GLU A 244 47.13 -0.18 40.51
CA GLU A 244 48.26 -0.31 41.44
C GLU A 244 49.52 -0.39 40.56
N GLY A 245 50.64 0.19 41.03
CA GLY A 245 51.83 0.41 40.21
C GLY A 245 52.28 1.88 40.22
N VAL A 246 52.91 2.29 41.32
CA VAL A 246 53.58 3.59 41.45
C VAL A 246 55.06 3.39 41.20
N GLU A 247 55.64 4.16 40.30
CA GLU A 247 57.00 4.68 40.50
C GLU A 247 57.18 6.02 39.78
N ALA A 248 58.16 6.81 40.20
CA ALA A 248 58.18 8.25 39.97
C ALA A 248 59.46 8.76 39.30
N LYS A 249 59.33 9.85 38.55
CA LYS A 249 60.29 10.98 38.61
C LYS A 249 59.70 12.28 38.06
N ALA A 250 60.28 13.38 38.51
CA ALA A 250 59.98 14.76 38.15
C ALA A 250 60.24 15.02 36.63
N SER A 251 59.80 16.13 36.00
CA SER A 251 59.96 17.50 36.51
C SER A 251 59.23 18.59 35.71
N THR A 252 58.98 19.72 36.42
CA THR A 252 59.00 21.13 35.97
C THR A 252 58.15 21.65 34.79
N THR A 253 57.24 22.58 35.17
CA THR A 253 56.98 23.92 34.56
C THR A 253 56.45 24.08 33.12
N GLY A 254 55.49 25.01 32.95
CA GLY A 254 55.45 25.88 31.76
C GLY A 254 54.11 25.99 31.01
N THR A 255 53.30 26.99 31.35
CA THR A 255 52.26 27.59 30.47
C THR A 255 52.51 29.11 30.39
N PRO A 256 51.88 29.88 29.47
CA PRO A 256 51.38 29.56 28.12
C PRO A 256 51.84 30.60 27.05
N ALA A 257 51.58 30.38 25.75
CA ALA A 257 51.57 31.46 24.74
C ALA A 257 50.80 31.13 23.44
N GLU A 258 50.10 32.13 22.89
CA GLU A 258 49.60 32.19 21.50
C GLU A 258 50.77 32.49 20.51
N THR A 259 50.70 32.48 19.16
CA THR A 259 49.65 32.99 18.25
C THR A 259 49.93 32.68 16.75
N LYS A 260 48.90 32.83 15.89
CA LYS A 260 48.94 33.31 14.46
C LYS A 260 49.68 32.54 13.33
N ARG A 261 48.85 31.94 12.45
CA ARG A 261 48.67 32.24 11.00
C ARG A 261 49.80 32.09 9.93
N LYS A 262 49.38 31.47 8.81
CA LYS A 262 49.51 31.85 7.36
C LYS A 262 50.57 31.23 6.42
N SER A 263 50.08 30.35 5.53
CA SER A 263 50.12 30.39 4.04
C SER A 263 51.42 30.56 3.21
N GLY A 264 51.66 29.59 2.31
CA GLY A 264 52.57 29.58 1.13
C GLY A 264 52.85 28.10 0.75
N ALA A 265 52.78 27.57 -0.49
CA ALA A 265 53.13 28.06 -1.84
C ALA A 265 54.66 28.27 -2.01
N GLU A 266 55.36 27.79 -3.05
CA GLU A 266 54.95 27.20 -4.35
C GLU A 266 56.13 26.41 -5.01
N LYS A 267 55.92 25.87 -6.24
CA LYS A 267 56.89 25.49 -7.32
C LYS A 267 57.34 24.02 -7.51
N LYS A 268 57.79 23.58 -8.71
CA LYS A 268 57.42 23.84 -10.14
C LYS A 268 58.32 23.02 -11.12
N SER A 269 57.74 22.23 -12.05
CA SER A 269 58.35 21.75 -13.33
C SER A 269 57.49 20.65 -13.99
N THR A 270 57.57 20.35 -15.31
CA THR A 270 57.31 21.25 -16.47
C THR A 270 56.75 20.44 -17.68
N VAL A 271 56.01 21.13 -18.56
CA VAL A 271 55.44 20.73 -19.89
C VAL A 271 56.50 20.59 -21.00
N PRO A 272 56.20 20.19 -22.27
CA PRO A 272 54.90 19.84 -22.93
C PRO A 272 54.88 18.34 -23.41
N ASP A 273 54.28 17.80 -24.50
CA ASP A 273 53.50 18.22 -25.70
C ASP A 273 52.82 16.95 -26.35
N THR A 274 52.10 16.84 -27.49
CA THR A 274 51.55 17.70 -28.58
C THR A 274 50.25 17.07 -29.19
N SER A 275 49.45 17.87 -29.92
CA SER A 275 48.58 17.55 -31.12
C SER A 275 47.61 16.34 -31.23
N GLN A 276 46.33 16.67 -31.56
CA GLN A 276 45.50 16.30 -32.76
C GLN A 276 45.31 14.79 -33.16
N THR A 277 44.26 14.32 -33.88
CA THR A 277 43.17 14.96 -34.67
C THR A 277 41.90 14.07 -34.66
N GLU A 278 40.75 14.58 -35.10
CA GLU A 278 39.61 13.75 -35.54
C GLU A 278 39.93 12.90 -36.78
N GLN A 279 39.25 11.76 -36.96
CA GLN A 279 38.64 11.43 -38.26
C GLN A 279 37.56 10.35 -38.16
N ALA A 280 36.53 10.46 -38.99
CA ALA A 280 35.49 9.45 -39.18
C ALA A 280 35.46 8.96 -40.64
N ARG A 281 35.12 7.68 -40.88
CA ARG A 281 34.17 7.24 -41.95
C ARG A 281 34.03 5.72 -42.17
N LYS A 282 32.80 5.35 -42.54
CA LYS A 282 32.38 4.38 -43.59
C LYS A 282 32.49 2.85 -43.40
N SER A 283 31.30 2.27 -43.22
CA SER A 283 30.64 1.28 -44.12
C SER A 283 31.18 -0.15 -44.30
N ARG A 284 30.25 -1.11 -44.20
CA ARG A 284 29.81 -1.91 -45.37
C ARG A 284 28.47 -2.63 -45.15
N GLU A 285 27.58 -2.57 -46.14
CA GLU A 285 26.56 -3.63 -46.35
C GLU A 285 27.24 -4.90 -46.89
N LYS A 286 26.62 -6.06 -46.67
CA LYS A 286 26.66 -7.17 -47.64
C LYS A 286 25.37 -7.98 -47.59
N LYS A 287 24.83 -8.33 -48.76
CA LYS A 287 23.59 -9.11 -48.93
C LYS A 287 23.89 -10.54 -49.38
N SER A 288 23.08 -11.48 -48.89
CA SER A 288 22.78 -12.80 -49.44
C SER A 288 21.45 -13.25 -48.80
N ALA A 289 20.34 -13.55 -49.47
CA ALA A 289 20.11 -14.31 -50.72
C ALA A 289 20.52 -15.80 -50.56
N THR A 290 19.71 -16.81 -50.92
CA THR A 290 18.52 -16.80 -51.81
C THR A 290 17.57 -17.99 -51.54
N SER A 291 16.29 -17.84 -51.92
CA SER A 291 15.29 -18.92 -52.15
C SER A 291 14.72 -19.65 -50.91
N SER A 292 13.57 -20.34 -50.96
CA SER A 292 12.72 -20.72 -52.11
C SER A 292 11.19 -20.56 -51.83
N LYS A 293 10.34 -20.99 -52.79
CA LYS A 293 8.88 -20.78 -52.95
C LYS A 293 8.16 -22.16 -53.04
N PRO A 294 6.81 -22.27 -53.15
CA PRO A 294 5.70 -21.79 -52.28
C PRO A 294 4.67 -22.95 -52.06
N VAL A 295 3.35 -22.73 -52.24
CA VAL A 295 2.22 -23.73 -52.31
C VAL A 295 1.79 -24.31 -50.93
N SER A 296 0.51 -24.54 -50.59
CA SER A 296 -0.74 -24.63 -51.38
C SER A 296 -1.97 -23.88 -50.78
N ARG A 297 -3.02 -23.72 -51.59
CA ARG A 297 -4.42 -23.45 -51.19
C ARG A 297 -5.29 -24.67 -51.54
N LYS A 298 -6.24 -25.02 -50.67
CA LYS A 298 -7.60 -25.58 -50.95
C LYS A 298 -8.38 -25.48 -49.62
N LYS A 299 -9.64 -25.00 -49.55
CA LYS A 299 -10.91 -25.56 -50.06
C LYS A 299 -11.15 -27.00 -49.57
N SER A 300 -12.35 -27.40 -49.10
CA SER A 300 -13.59 -26.66 -48.77
C SER A 300 -14.67 -27.65 -48.33
N SER A 301 -15.55 -27.26 -47.40
CA SER A 301 -16.94 -27.75 -47.41
C SER A 301 -17.87 -26.81 -46.66
N SER A 302 -19.10 -26.71 -47.13
CA SER A 302 -20.22 -26.06 -46.45
C SER A 302 -21.37 -27.06 -46.35
N ARG A 303 -22.20 -26.92 -45.31
CA ARG A 303 -23.59 -27.39 -45.39
C ARG A 303 -24.50 -26.57 -44.49
N THR A 304 -25.65 -26.21 -45.05
CA THR A 304 -26.70 -25.37 -44.46
C THR A 304 -27.85 -26.26 -43.96
N VAL A 305 -29.05 -25.69 -43.74
CA VAL A 305 -30.35 -26.35 -43.42
C VAL A 305 -30.54 -26.65 -41.92
N ALA A 306 -31.64 -26.27 -41.26
CA ALA A 306 -32.68 -25.28 -41.60
C ALA A 306 -33.47 -24.83 -40.35
N SER A 307 -34.34 -23.84 -40.53
CA SER A 307 -35.27 -23.30 -39.52
C SER A 307 -36.47 -24.21 -39.22
N LYS A 308 -37.09 -24.00 -38.06
CA LYS A 308 -38.54 -24.21 -37.86
C LYS A 308 -39.15 -23.08 -37.04
N LYS A 309 -40.33 -22.60 -37.47
CA LYS A 309 -41.23 -21.69 -36.76
C LYS A 309 -42.44 -22.49 -36.25
N CYS A 310 -43.06 -22.02 -35.17
CA CYS A 310 -44.50 -21.94 -34.85
C CYS A 310 -44.59 -21.26 -33.46
N SER A 311 -45.24 -20.09 -33.29
CA SER A 311 -46.69 -19.86 -33.05
C SER A 311 -47.20 -20.52 -31.76
N SER A 312 -47.99 -19.89 -30.89
CA SER A 312 -48.62 -18.54 -30.81
C SER A 312 -49.06 -18.33 -29.34
N SER A 313 -49.34 -17.13 -28.81
CA SER A 313 -50.57 -16.35 -29.05
C SER A 313 -50.61 -15.03 -28.24
N GLU A 314 -51.39 -14.06 -28.75
CA GLU A 314 -52.17 -12.98 -28.08
C GLU A 314 -51.57 -12.05 -26.99
N GLY A 315 -52.04 -10.80 -26.95
CA GLY A 315 -51.60 -9.78 -25.98
C GLY A 315 -51.81 -8.30 -26.34
N LEU A 316 -52.79 -7.96 -27.20
CA LEU A 316 -53.03 -6.57 -27.62
C LEU A 316 -53.86 -5.78 -26.59
N SER A 317 -53.27 -4.76 -25.95
CA SER A 317 -54.01 -3.76 -25.16
C SER A 317 -53.58 -2.33 -25.49
N LYS A 318 -54.35 -1.67 -26.37
CA LYS A 318 -54.22 -0.23 -26.63
C LYS A 318 -54.90 0.56 -25.51
N ARG A 319 -54.28 1.65 -25.04
CA ARG A 319 -55.03 2.82 -24.54
C ARG A 319 -54.43 4.10 -25.13
N LYS A 320 -55.30 5.00 -25.59
CA LYS A 320 -55.01 6.38 -25.97
C LYS A 320 -55.68 7.33 -24.96
N PRO A 321 -55.28 8.61 -24.89
CA PRO A 321 -55.59 9.47 -23.75
C PRO A 321 -56.99 10.10 -23.83
N ARG A 322 -57.51 10.41 -22.63
CA ARG A 322 -58.28 11.60 -22.30
C ARG A 322 -58.02 11.94 -20.84
#